data_AF-A0A946CCI1-F1
#
_entry.id   AF-A0A946CCI1-F1
#
_cell.length_a   1.000
_cell.length_b   1.000
_cell.length_c   1.000
_cell.angle_alpha   90.00
_cell.angle_beta   90.00
_cell.angle_gamma   90.00
#
_symmetry.space_group_name_H-M   'P 1'
#
loop_
_entity.id
_entity.type
_entity.pdbx_description
1 polymer ?
#
loop_
_entity_poly.entity_id
_entity_poly.type
_entity_poly.pdbx_seq_one_letter_code
_entity_poly.pdbx_strand_id
1 'polypeptide(L)'
;MKFLPILLTLPFWSAHAELLTLPLWTGEVPGEKDQKVGAEKVEDRNNDGITRTSNVSKPTITLYPAPIDKATGAAVIVAPGGGYGILASKHEGTDVCNWLNEIGVTAVLLKYRVPRRKNLEKHHAPMQDAQRAVSLVRSKASEWKINPKRIGLLGFSAGGHLTATVLTSDGSVSFPKEDVDKHSPIPNFGLLIYPAYLKSEEDRNKLVPEVSVDTNTP
;
A
#
# COMPACT_ATOMS: atom_id res chain seq x y z
N MET A 1 -64.02 -6.77 -20.77
CA MET A 1 -62.66 -7.37 -20.76
C MET A 1 -61.72 -6.44 -20.02
N LYS A 2 -61.24 -6.82 -18.83
CA LYS A 2 -60.23 -6.04 -18.08
C LYS A 2 -58.84 -6.52 -18.51
N PHE A 3 -58.04 -5.65 -19.11
CA PHE A 3 -56.64 -5.93 -19.40
C PHE A 3 -55.81 -5.74 -18.12
N LEU A 4 -55.15 -6.81 -17.67
CA LEU A 4 -54.20 -6.78 -16.56
C LEU A 4 -52.79 -6.53 -17.15
N PRO A 5 -52.07 -5.46 -16.78
CA PRO A 5 -50.73 -5.23 -17.30
C PRO A 5 -49.75 -6.16 -16.56
N ILE A 6 -49.06 -6.99 -17.31
CA ILE A 6 -47.94 -7.79 -16.80
C ILE A 6 -46.75 -6.85 -16.66
N LEU A 7 -46.39 -6.52 -15.42
CA LEU A 7 -45.19 -5.74 -15.11
C LEU A 7 -43.97 -6.66 -15.22
N LEU A 8 -43.17 -6.49 -16.28
CA LEU A 8 -41.92 -7.21 -16.46
C LEU A 8 -40.85 -6.60 -15.54
N THR A 9 -40.51 -7.27 -14.45
CA THR A 9 -39.38 -6.88 -13.60
C THR A 9 -38.09 -7.38 -14.25
N LEU A 10 -37.30 -6.48 -14.82
CA LEU A 10 -35.94 -6.79 -15.25
C LEU A 10 -35.03 -6.90 -14.01
N PRO A 11 -34.22 -7.96 -13.88
CA PRO A 11 -33.29 -8.08 -12.77
C PRO A 11 -32.19 -7.02 -12.93
N PHE A 12 -32.00 -6.19 -11.91
CA PHE A 12 -30.83 -5.33 -11.78
C PHE A 12 -29.63 -6.21 -11.46
N TRP A 13 -28.79 -6.47 -12.47
CA TRP A 13 -27.48 -7.08 -12.24
C TRP A 13 -26.51 -5.96 -11.85
N SER A 14 -26.21 -5.83 -10.56
CA SER A 14 -25.11 -4.99 -10.10
C SER A 14 -23.79 -5.66 -10.46
N ALA A 15 -23.25 -5.35 -11.63
CA ALA A 15 -21.85 -5.64 -11.95
C ALA A 15 -20.97 -4.83 -10.99
N HIS A 16 -20.36 -5.51 -10.02
CA HIS A 16 -19.29 -4.90 -9.24
C HIS A 16 -18.09 -4.79 -10.17
N ALA A 17 -17.70 -3.57 -10.54
CA ALA A 17 -16.49 -3.35 -11.31
C ALA A 17 -15.28 -3.83 -10.50
N GLU A 18 -14.43 -4.66 -11.10
CA GLU A 18 -13.16 -5.04 -10.48
C GLU A 18 -12.28 -3.81 -10.25
N LEU A 19 -11.65 -3.72 -9.08
CA LEU A 19 -10.75 -2.63 -8.75
C LEU A 19 -9.48 -2.70 -9.59
N LEU A 20 -9.04 -1.54 -10.10
CA LEU A 20 -7.79 -1.43 -10.86
C LEU A 20 -6.62 -1.86 -9.98
N THR A 21 -5.93 -2.92 -10.40
CA THR A 21 -4.71 -3.41 -9.75
C THR A 21 -3.54 -3.34 -10.72
N LEU A 22 -2.44 -2.72 -10.31
CA LEU A 22 -1.24 -2.53 -11.12
C LEU A 22 -0.03 -3.20 -10.46
N PRO A 23 0.84 -3.90 -11.22
CA PRO A 23 2.15 -4.28 -10.71
C PRO A 23 3.00 -3.04 -10.44
N LEU A 24 3.83 -3.08 -9.39
CA LEU A 24 4.78 -2.00 -9.11
C LEU A 24 5.97 -1.99 -10.08
N TRP A 25 6.33 -3.18 -10.56
CA TRP A 25 7.48 -3.43 -11.42
C TRP A 25 6.98 -3.98 -12.75
N THR A 26 7.34 -3.33 -13.86
CA THR A 26 6.92 -3.76 -15.20
C THR A 26 7.79 -4.90 -15.74
N GLY A 27 9.01 -5.05 -15.21
CA GLY A 27 9.97 -6.11 -15.54
C GLY A 27 10.33 -6.98 -14.34
N GLU A 28 11.62 -7.35 -14.26
CA GLU A 28 12.14 -8.10 -13.12
C GLU A 28 12.01 -7.28 -11.82
N VAL A 29 11.54 -7.94 -10.76
CA VAL A 29 11.42 -7.32 -9.43
C VAL A 29 12.83 -7.18 -8.84
N PRO A 30 13.28 -5.97 -8.42
CA PRO A 30 14.66 -5.73 -8.00
C PRO A 30 15.10 -6.63 -6.85
N GLY A 31 16.22 -7.33 -7.01
CA GLY A 31 16.79 -8.21 -5.99
C GLY A 31 15.99 -9.50 -5.72
N GLU A 32 15.02 -9.84 -6.58
CA GLU A 32 14.14 -11.00 -6.36
C GLU A 32 14.67 -12.30 -7.00
N LYS A 33 15.50 -12.21 -8.04
CA LYS A 33 15.98 -13.36 -8.84
C LYS A 33 16.67 -14.44 -8.00
N ASP A 34 17.44 -14.04 -6.98
CA ASP A 34 18.19 -14.96 -6.12
C ASP A 34 17.41 -15.37 -4.86
N GLN A 35 16.19 -14.86 -4.67
CA GLN A 35 15.35 -15.13 -3.52
C GLN A 35 14.46 -16.34 -3.78
N LYS A 36 14.51 -17.32 -2.87
CA LYS A 36 13.66 -18.52 -2.92
C LYS A 36 12.38 -18.29 -2.12
N VAL A 37 11.46 -17.53 -2.69
CA VAL A 37 10.13 -17.30 -2.09
C VAL A 37 9.14 -18.32 -2.66
N GLY A 38 8.33 -18.92 -1.78
CA GLY A 38 7.28 -19.86 -2.20
C GLY A 38 6.15 -19.20 -2.99
N ALA A 39 5.14 -19.97 -3.38
CA ALA A 39 3.94 -19.40 -3.98
C ALA A 39 3.22 -18.45 -3.01
N GLU A 40 2.70 -17.35 -3.54
CA GLU A 40 1.83 -16.42 -2.81
C GLU A 40 0.61 -17.19 -2.28
N LYS A 41 0.23 -16.93 -1.02
CA LYS A 41 -0.96 -17.53 -0.40
C LYS A 41 -1.79 -16.47 0.27
N VAL A 42 -3.11 -16.58 0.15
CA VAL A 42 -4.08 -15.76 0.87
C VAL A 42 -4.93 -16.69 1.72
N GLU A 43 -4.86 -16.54 3.03
CA GLU A 43 -5.48 -17.48 3.97
C GLU A 43 -6.09 -16.73 5.15
N ASP A 44 -7.26 -17.18 5.60
CA ASP A 44 -7.77 -16.89 6.95
C ASP A 44 -7.27 -17.99 7.89
N ARG A 45 -6.02 -17.85 8.34
CA ARG A 45 -5.33 -18.91 9.09
C ARG A 45 -6.02 -19.27 10.41
N ASN A 46 -6.75 -18.33 11.00
CA ASN A 46 -7.33 -18.47 12.33
C ASN A 46 -8.86 -18.66 12.29
N ASN A 47 -9.48 -18.65 11.11
CA ASN A 47 -10.94 -18.54 10.93
C ASN A 47 -11.52 -17.32 11.69
N ASP A 48 -10.76 -16.23 11.76
CA ASP A 48 -11.14 -14.98 12.44
C ASP A 48 -11.74 -13.95 11.46
N GLY A 49 -11.93 -14.34 10.20
CA GLY A 49 -12.33 -13.46 9.11
C GLY A 49 -11.20 -12.56 8.61
N ILE A 50 -9.99 -12.66 9.16
CA ILE A 50 -8.86 -11.79 8.80
C ILE A 50 -7.97 -12.52 7.80
N THR A 51 -8.12 -12.17 6.52
CA THR A 51 -7.23 -12.71 5.49
C THR A 51 -5.81 -12.14 5.63
N ARG A 52 -4.84 -13.02 5.45
CA ARG A 52 -3.42 -12.73 5.51
C ARG A 52 -2.76 -13.21 4.22
N THR A 53 -1.96 -12.34 3.60
CA THR A 53 -1.21 -12.69 2.39
C THR A 53 0.24 -12.97 2.74
N SER A 54 0.77 -14.12 2.33
CA SER A 54 2.17 -14.52 2.54
C SER A 54 2.88 -14.73 1.20
N ASN A 55 4.21 -14.74 1.22
CA ASN A 55 5.06 -15.03 0.06
C ASN A 55 4.82 -14.12 -1.16
N VAL A 56 4.51 -12.85 -0.93
CA VAL A 56 4.41 -11.85 -2.00
C VAL A 56 5.81 -11.63 -2.59
N SER A 57 6.00 -12.03 -3.85
CA SER A 57 7.19 -11.76 -4.67
C SER A 57 6.92 -10.81 -5.84
N LYS A 58 5.66 -10.66 -6.22
CA LYS A 58 5.18 -9.75 -7.27
C LYS A 58 4.29 -8.68 -6.63
N PRO A 59 4.86 -7.57 -6.15
CA PRO A 59 4.11 -6.58 -5.42
C PRO A 59 3.24 -5.73 -6.34
N THR A 60 2.10 -5.29 -5.82
CA THR A 60 1.08 -4.55 -6.56
C THR A 60 0.54 -3.37 -5.75
N ILE A 61 -0.10 -2.44 -6.43
CA ILE A 61 -1.05 -1.51 -5.83
C ILE A 61 -2.46 -1.79 -6.34
N THR A 62 -3.46 -1.64 -5.49
CA THR A 62 -4.87 -1.70 -5.87
C THR A 62 -5.53 -0.37 -5.54
N LEU A 63 -6.16 0.26 -6.53
CA LEU A 63 -6.81 1.57 -6.41
C LEU A 63 -8.24 1.41 -5.90
N TYR A 64 -8.54 2.14 -4.82
CA TYR A 64 -9.87 2.31 -4.24
C TYR A 64 -10.27 3.79 -4.42
N PRO A 65 -10.91 4.15 -5.54
CA PRO A 65 -11.20 5.54 -5.85
C PRO A 65 -12.24 6.11 -4.86
N ALA A 66 -11.98 7.32 -4.35
CA ALA A 66 -12.99 8.02 -3.56
C ALA A 66 -14.28 8.24 -4.37
N PRO A 67 -15.47 8.13 -3.76
CA PRO A 67 -16.72 8.54 -4.38
C PRO A 67 -16.62 9.98 -4.88
N ILE A 68 -17.05 10.22 -6.12
CA ILE A 68 -16.83 11.50 -6.82
C ILE A 68 -17.48 12.69 -6.11
N ASP A 69 -18.58 12.46 -5.40
CA ASP A 69 -19.34 13.44 -4.62
C ASP A 69 -18.68 13.80 -3.29
N LYS A 70 -17.71 13.00 -2.83
CA LYS A 70 -16.96 13.21 -1.57
C LYS A 70 -15.49 13.49 -1.79
N ALA A 71 -14.98 13.32 -3.01
CA ALA A 71 -13.56 13.30 -3.31
C ALA A 71 -12.85 14.58 -2.86
N THR A 72 -11.95 14.44 -1.89
CA THR A 72 -11.16 15.55 -1.31
C THR A 72 -9.93 15.90 -2.15
N GLY A 73 -9.62 15.08 -3.16
CA GLY A 73 -8.37 15.12 -3.93
C GLY A 73 -7.16 14.59 -3.15
N ALA A 74 -7.30 14.13 -1.90
CA ALA A 74 -6.23 13.45 -1.19
C ALA A 74 -6.18 11.96 -1.58
N ALA A 75 -4.98 11.38 -1.55
CA ALA A 75 -4.80 9.94 -1.62
C ALA A 75 -3.95 9.42 -0.46
N VAL A 76 -4.24 8.22 0.02
CA VAL A 76 -3.46 7.55 1.05
C VAL A 76 -3.10 6.14 0.58
N ILE A 77 -1.80 5.87 0.51
CA ILE A 77 -1.27 4.52 0.29
C ILE A 77 -1.34 3.79 1.63
N VAL A 78 -1.96 2.61 1.65
CA VAL A 78 -2.14 1.80 2.86
C VAL A 78 -1.17 0.63 2.82
N ALA A 79 -0.25 0.58 3.79
CA ALA A 79 0.73 -0.49 3.98
C ALA A 79 0.32 -1.35 5.19
N PRO A 80 -0.21 -2.57 4.96
CA PRO A 80 -0.55 -3.48 6.06
C PRO A 80 0.66 -3.82 6.93
N GLY A 81 0.42 -4.31 8.14
CA GLY A 81 1.43 -4.90 9.01
C GLY A 81 1.67 -6.38 8.73
N GLY A 82 2.11 -7.11 9.75
CA GLY A 82 2.46 -8.54 9.64
C GLY A 82 3.93 -8.88 9.83
N GLY A 83 4.69 -7.99 10.50
CA GLY A 83 6.07 -8.26 10.93
C GLY A 83 7.08 -8.41 9.80
N TYR A 84 6.75 -7.97 8.59
CA TYR A 84 7.46 -8.30 7.34
C TYR A 84 7.49 -9.80 6.99
N GLY A 85 6.67 -10.63 7.65
CA GLY A 85 6.50 -12.05 7.32
C GLY A 85 5.28 -12.32 6.44
N ILE A 86 4.21 -11.57 6.68
CA ILE A 86 2.94 -11.59 5.95
C ILE A 86 2.40 -10.17 5.81
N LEU A 87 1.30 -10.01 5.09
CA LEU A 87 0.44 -8.83 5.07
C LEU A 87 -0.87 -9.14 5.74
N ALA A 88 -1.30 -8.30 6.68
CA ALA A 88 -2.58 -8.38 7.37
C ALA A 88 -3.73 -7.83 6.48
N SER A 89 -3.88 -8.43 5.29
CA SER A 89 -4.52 -7.87 4.10
C SER A 89 -5.95 -7.34 4.27
N LYS A 90 -6.77 -7.93 5.16
CA LYS A 90 -8.13 -7.43 5.38
C LYS A 90 -8.18 -6.20 6.30
N HIS A 91 -8.03 -6.42 7.61
CA HIS A 91 -8.28 -5.39 8.63
C HIS A 91 -7.29 -4.20 8.62
N GLU A 92 -6.05 -4.41 8.18
CA GLU A 92 -5.04 -3.34 8.04
C GLU A 92 -4.87 -2.92 6.56
N GLY A 93 -5.70 -3.45 5.66
CA GLY A 93 -5.64 -3.22 4.23
C GLY A 93 -6.99 -2.82 3.65
N THR A 94 -7.76 -3.79 3.15
CA THR A 94 -9.04 -3.52 2.45
C THR A 94 -10.06 -2.77 3.30
N ASP A 95 -10.18 -3.09 4.59
CA ASP A 95 -11.14 -2.42 5.48
C ASP A 95 -10.76 -0.94 5.68
N VAL A 96 -9.46 -0.65 5.75
CA VAL A 96 -8.92 0.72 5.86
C VAL A 96 -9.13 1.49 4.55
N CYS A 97 -8.95 0.83 3.40
CA CYS A 97 -9.21 1.46 2.11
C CYS A 97 -10.68 1.86 1.96
N ASN A 98 -11.60 0.97 2.37
CA ASN A 98 -13.03 1.27 2.37
C ASN A 98 -13.37 2.43 3.30
N TRP A 99 -12.83 2.43 4.53
CA TRP A 99 -13.02 3.53 5.48
C TRP A 99 -12.51 4.88 4.94
N LEU A 100 -11.34 4.91 4.30
CA LEU A 100 -10.81 6.12 3.66
C LEU A 100 -11.74 6.64 2.55
N ASN A 101 -12.35 5.75 1.76
CA ASN A 101 -13.33 6.13 0.75
C ASN A 101 -14.60 6.73 1.36
N GLU A 102 -15.07 6.25 2.51
CA GLU A 102 -16.25 6.80 3.20
C GLU A 102 -16.10 8.29 3.56
N ILE A 103 -14.86 8.70 3.84
CA ILE A 103 -14.47 10.09 4.15
C ILE A 103 -13.92 10.86 2.94
N GLY A 104 -14.05 10.32 1.73
CA GLY A 104 -13.69 11.02 0.49
C GLY A 104 -12.20 11.02 0.15
N VAL A 105 -11.41 10.13 0.73
CA VAL A 105 -9.98 9.95 0.43
C VAL A 105 -9.81 8.77 -0.51
N THR A 106 -9.07 8.96 -1.60
CA THR A 106 -8.71 7.85 -2.50
C THR A 106 -7.70 6.96 -1.78
N ALA A 107 -7.99 5.68 -1.65
CA ALA A 107 -7.07 4.74 -1.03
C ALA A 107 -6.32 3.93 -2.08
N VAL A 108 -5.08 3.57 -1.76
CA VAL A 108 -4.24 2.71 -2.60
C VAL A 108 -3.65 1.63 -1.73
N LEU A 109 -4.15 0.39 -1.84
CA LEU A 109 -3.63 -0.72 -1.05
C LEU A 109 -2.29 -1.16 -1.61
N LEU A 110 -1.24 -1.09 -0.80
CA LEU A 110 0.09 -1.57 -1.15
C LEU A 110 0.26 -3.03 -0.72
N LYS A 111 0.38 -3.93 -1.70
CA LYS A 111 0.78 -5.32 -1.47
C LYS A 111 2.30 -5.44 -1.67
N TYR A 112 3.08 -5.08 -0.64
CA TYR A 112 4.54 -5.12 -0.70
C TYR A 112 5.11 -6.52 -0.45
N ARG A 113 6.39 -6.73 -0.83
CA ARG A 113 7.06 -8.03 -0.71
C ARG A 113 7.21 -8.52 0.72
N VAL A 114 6.82 -9.78 0.93
CA VAL A 114 6.99 -10.55 2.17
C VAL A 114 7.24 -12.02 1.80
N PRO A 115 7.89 -12.84 2.64
CA PRO A 115 8.53 -12.51 3.91
C PRO A 115 9.83 -11.71 3.72
N ARG A 116 10.50 -11.35 4.81
CA ARG A 116 11.86 -10.79 4.79
C ARG A 116 12.76 -11.62 3.88
N ARG A 117 13.53 -10.94 3.02
CA ARG A 117 14.47 -11.60 2.10
C ARG A 117 15.73 -12.02 2.84
N LYS A 118 16.30 -13.17 2.43
CA LYS A 118 17.48 -13.72 3.10
C LYS A 118 18.69 -12.82 2.85
N ASN A 119 19.51 -12.61 3.89
CA ASN A 119 20.72 -11.79 3.86
C ASN A 119 20.49 -10.31 3.52
N LEU A 120 19.26 -9.82 3.67
CA LEU A 120 18.91 -8.42 3.49
C LEU A 120 18.22 -7.89 4.74
N GLU A 121 18.27 -6.59 4.94
CA GLU A 121 17.51 -5.93 6.00
C GLU A 121 16.01 -6.22 5.87
N LYS A 122 15.35 -6.32 7.03
CA LYS A 122 13.92 -6.70 7.12
C LYS A 122 13.01 -5.85 6.23
N HIS A 123 13.36 -4.57 6.06
CA HIS A 123 12.61 -3.57 5.33
C HIS A 123 13.14 -3.33 3.92
N HIS A 124 14.23 -3.96 3.47
CA HIS A 124 14.90 -3.61 2.20
C HIS A 124 13.98 -3.72 0.98
N ALA A 125 13.44 -4.91 0.68
CA ALA A 125 12.51 -5.10 -0.42
C ALA A 125 11.18 -4.31 -0.25
N PRO A 126 10.54 -4.30 0.95
CA PRO A 126 9.40 -3.44 1.22
C PRO A 126 9.63 -1.94 0.97
N MET A 127 10.82 -1.42 1.30
CA MET A 127 11.20 -0.01 1.10
C MET A 127 11.20 0.34 -0.38
N GLN A 128 11.79 -0.52 -1.22
CA GLN A 128 11.77 -0.35 -2.67
C GLN A 128 10.33 -0.29 -3.20
N ASP A 129 9.48 -1.20 -2.73
CA ASP A 129 8.08 -1.29 -3.15
C ASP A 129 7.28 -0.06 -2.70
N ALA A 130 7.46 0.41 -1.47
CA ALA A 130 6.74 1.58 -0.96
C ALA A 130 7.18 2.88 -1.65
N GLN A 131 8.48 3.08 -1.85
CA GLN A 131 9.01 4.22 -2.60
C GLN A 131 8.48 4.23 -4.05
N ARG A 132 8.52 3.07 -4.74
CA ARG A 132 7.95 2.91 -6.08
C ARG A 132 6.44 3.16 -6.10
N ALA A 133 5.71 2.72 -5.08
CA ALA A 133 4.27 2.97 -4.96
C ALA A 133 3.97 4.47 -4.87
N VAL A 134 4.71 5.22 -4.07
CA VAL A 134 4.54 6.68 -3.97
C VAL A 134 4.79 7.36 -5.31
N SER A 135 5.90 7.02 -5.98
CA SER A 135 6.23 7.55 -7.32
C SER A 135 5.14 7.24 -8.35
N LEU A 136 4.64 6.00 -8.37
CA LEU A 136 3.60 5.54 -9.29
C LEU A 136 2.24 6.22 -9.03
N VAL A 137 1.81 6.33 -7.77
CA VAL A 137 0.57 7.04 -7.43
C VAL A 137 0.69 8.51 -7.83
N ARG A 138 1.85 9.12 -7.61
CA ARG A 138 2.11 10.51 -8.00
C ARG A 138 2.12 10.70 -9.52
N SER A 139 2.68 9.76 -10.28
CA SER A 139 2.65 9.81 -11.74
C SER A 139 1.23 9.67 -12.31
N LYS A 140 0.34 9.00 -11.57
CA LYS A 140 -1.07 8.80 -11.92
C LYS A 140 -2.01 9.86 -11.36
N ALA A 141 -1.50 10.86 -10.65
CA ALA A 141 -2.32 11.81 -9.90
C ALA A 141 -3.37 12.53 -10.78
N SER A 142 -2.98 12.99 -11.98
CA SER A 142 -3.92 13.64 -12.91
C SER A 142 -5.01 12.68 -13.42
N GLU A 143 -4.64 11.43 -13.75
CA GLU A 143 -5.56 10.40 -14.23
C GLU A 143 -6.59 10.04 -13.16
N TRP A 144 -6.14 9.93 -11.91
CA TRP A 144 -6.96 9.49 -10.78
C TRP A 144 -7.60 10.65 -10.00
N LYS A 145 -7.51 11.89 -10.51
CA LYS A 145 -8.06 13.10 -9.89
C LYS A 145 -7.54 13.33 -8.45
N ILE A 146 -6.28 13.01 -8.21
CA ILE A 146 -5.56 13.21 -6.95
C ILE A 146 -4.72 14.49 -7.07
N ASN A 147 -4.65 15.26 -5.99
CA ASN A 147 -3.68 16.35 -5.86
C ASN A 147 -2.30 15.75 -5.54
N PRO A 148 -1.28 15.93 -6.40
CA PRO A 148 0.04 15.32 -6.19
C PRO A 148 0.79 15.83 -4.95
N LYS A 149 0.28 16.89 -4.31
CA LYS A 149 0.77 17.44 -3.03
C LYS A 149 0.00 16.93 -1.80
N ARG A 150 -0.96 16.01 -1.97
CA ARG A 150 -1.77 15.42 -0.90
C ARG A 150 -1.77 13.89 -0.97
N ILE A 151 -0.58 13.31 -1.14
CA ILE A 151 -0.38 11.85 -1.16
C ILE A 151 0.24 11.44 0.17
N GLY A 152 -0.49 10.70 1.00
CA GLY A 152 0.01 10.16 2.26
C GLY A 152 0.41 8.70 2.18
N LEU A 153 1.17 8.24 3.17
CA LEU A 153 1.43 6.83 3.43
C LEU A 153 0.97 6.49 4.85
N LEU A 154 0.11 5.50 4.98
CA LEU A 154 -0.44 5.01 6.25
C LEU A 154 0.05 3.58 6.44
N GLY A 155 0.60 3.29 7.62
CA GLY A 155 1.11 1.96 7.90
C GLY A 155 0.82 1.47 9.31
N PHE A 156 0.58 0.16 9.41
CA PHE A 156 0.31 -0.54 10.66
C PHE A 156 1.49 -1.41 11.07
N SER A 157 1.92 -1.38 12.35
CA SER A 157 2.97 -2.28 12.86
C SER A 157 4.25 -2.25 12.00
N ALA A 158 4.59 -3.33 11.29
CA ALA A 158 5.70 -3.35 10.32
C ALA A 158 5.48 -2.40 9.12
N GLY A 159 4.25 -2.23 8.64
CA GLY A 159 3.90 -1.18 7.68
C GLY A 159 4.07 0.22 8.27
N GLY A 160 3.89 0.38 9.58
CA GLY A 160 4.18 1.63 10.30
C GLY A 160 5.69 1.94 10.32
N HIS A 161 6.52 0.94 10.57
CA HIS A 161 7.98 1.07 10.39
C HIS A 161 8.31 1.49 8.96
N LEU A 162 7.77 0.77 7.97
CA LEU A 162 7.98 1.06 6.55
C LEU A 162 7.58 2.51 6.20
N THR A 163 6.46 2.98 6.73
CA THR A 163 5.98 4.34 6.54
C THR A 163 6.97 5.36 7.09
N ALA A 164 7.48 5.15 8.30
CA ALA A 164 8.49 6.03 8.90
C ALA A 164 9.79 6.05 8.09
N THR A 165 10.28 4.89 7.63
CA THR A 165 11.48 4.77 6.80
C THR A 165 11.33 5.53 5.47
N VAL A 166 10.17 5.46 4.81
CA VAL A 166 9.94 6.19 3.55
C VAL A 166 9.85 7.71 3.80
N LEU A 167 9.10 8.14 4.81
CA LEU A 167 8.93 9.55 5.17
C LEU A 167 10.26 10.25 5.47
N THR A 168 11.15 9.55 6.16
CA THR A 168 12.44 10.08 6.64
C THR A 168 13.60 9.78 5.71
N SER A 169 13.35 9.20 4.53
CA SER A 169 14.39 8.94 3.54
C SER A 169 14.84 10.24 2.86
N ASP A 170 16.09 10.26 2.39
CA ASP A 170 16.63 11.34 1.55
C ASP A 170 16.10 11.32 0.09
N GLY A 171 15.16 10.43 -0.20
CA GLY A 171 14.60 10.22 -1.54
C GLY A 171 15.49 9.40 -2.48
N SER A 172 16.64 8.91 -2.01
CA SER A 172 17.42 7.92 -2.75
C SER A 172 16.67 6.58 -2.84
N VAL A 173 16.91 5.86 -3.93
CA VAL A 173 16.26 4.57 -4.22
C VAL A 173 17.33 3.53 -4.54
N SER A 174 17.12 2.30 -4.08
CA SER A 174 18.06 1.17 -4.27
C SER A 174 17.68 0.25 -5.43
N PHE A 175 16.88 0.74 -6.38
CA PHE A 175 16.39 -0.01 -7.53
C PHE A 175 16.61 0.77 -8.84
N PRO A 176 16.66 0.09 -10.01
CA PRO A 176 16.71 0.75 -11.30
C PRO A 176 15.48 1.64 -11.54
N LYS A 177 15.71 2.92 -11.86
CA LYS A 177 14.63 3.88 -12.08
C LYS A 177 13.92 3.64 -13.42
N GLU A 178 12.60 3.72 -13.40
CA GLU A 178 11.71 3.79 -14.57
C GLU A 178 11.13 5.21 -14.69
N ASP A 179 10.33 5.48 -15.73
CA ASP A 179 9.74 6.80 -15.97
C ASP A 179 8.91 7.32 -14.80
N VAL A 180 8.23 6.43 -14.06
CA VAL A 180 7.45 6.79 -12.87
C VAL A 180 8.33 7.34 -11.74
N ASP A 181 9.59 6.93 -11.66
CA ASP A 181 10.55 7.35 -10.61
C ASP A 181 11.19 8.71 -10.88
N LYS A 182 10.75 9.42 -11.93
CA LYS A 182 10.97 10.87 -12.08
C LYS A 182 10.18 11.66 -11.04
N HIS A 183 9.09 11.10 -10.53
CA HIS A 183 8.35 11.65 -9.42
C HIS A 183 9.02 11.29 -8.10
N SER A 184 8.94 12.18 -7.11
CA SER A 184 9.52 11.91 -5.79
C SER A 184 8.97 10.59 -5.21
N PRO A 185 9.78 9.81 -4.48
CA PRO A 185 9.33 8.62 -3.76
C PRO A 185 8.84 8.92 -2.33
N ILE A 186 8.91 10.19 -1.88
CA ILE A 186 8.55 10.60 -0.52
C ILE A 186 7.09 11.08 -0.50
N PRO A 187 6.21 10.55 0.38
CA PRO A 187 4.85 11.03 0.53
C PRO A 187 4.80 12.43 1.17
N ASN A 188 3.67 13.11 1.10
CA ASN A 188 3.48 14.46 1.63
C ASN A 188 3.12 14.50 3.12
N PHE A 189 2.73 13.37 3.68
CA PHE A 189 2.42 13.17 5.10
C PHE A 189 2.37 11.66 5.38
N GLY A 190 2.35 11.25 6.64
CA GLY A 190 2.02 9.87 6.93
C GLY A 190 1.36 9.62 8.28
N LEU A 191 0.85 8.40 8.41
CA LEU A 191 0.07 7.93 9.55
C LEU A 191 0.70 6.66 10.08
N LEU A 192 1.35 6.77 11.24
CA LEU A 192 2.05 5.66 11.90
C LEU A 192 1.13 5.02 12.93
N ILE A 193 0.52 3.89 12.58
CA ILE A 193 -0.40 3.19 13.46
C ILE A 193 0.34 2.05 14.18
N TYR A 194 0.52 2.19 15.50
CA TYR A 194 1.28 1.28 16.37
C TYR A 194 2.59 0.74 15.73
N PRO A 195 3.47 1.63 15.22
CA PRO A 195 4.63 1.23 14.41
C PRO A 195 5.59 0.32 15.20
N ALA A 196 6.02 -0.76 14.57
CA ALA A 196 7.03 -1.67 15.09
C ALA A 196 8.45 -1.16 14.78
N TYR A 197 9.47 -1.75 15.40
CA TYR A 197 10.88 -1.61 15.01
C TYR A 197 11.47 -0.18 14.97
N LEU A 198 10.82 0.84 15.53
CA LEU A 198 11.35 2.21 15.47
C LEU A 198 12.55 2.45 16.37
N LYS A 199 12.73 1.65 17.42
CA LYS A 199 13.78 1.84 18.43
C LYS A 199 14.92 0.85 18.22
N SER A 200 16.16 1.32 18.41
CA SER A 200 17.33 0.45 18.41
C SER A 200 17.24 -0.61 19.52
N GLU A 201 17.70 -1.83 19.20
CA GLU A 201 17.81 -2.92 20.16
C GLU A 201 18.98 -2.69 21.14
N GLU A 202 20.04 -1.99 20.69
CA GLU A 202 21.20 -1.65 21.51
C GLU A 202 20.92 -0.47 22.46
N ASP A 203 20.13 0.51 22.00
CA ASP A 203 19.76 1.69 22.80
C ASP A 203 18.31 2.10 22.51
N ARG A 204 17.40 1.76 23.43
CA ARG A 204 15.95 2.03 23.29
C ARG A 204 15.58 3.52 23.41
N ASN A 205 16.55 4.40 23.67
CA ASN A 205 16.38 5.84 23.60
C ASN A 205 16.70 6.41 22.20
N LYS A 206 17.25 5.60 21.30
CA LYS A 206 17.56 5.99 19.91
C LYS A 206 16.60 5.33 18.92
N LEU A 207 16.37 6.03 17.82
CA LEU A 207 15.71 5.45 16.66
C LEU A 207 16.66 4.47 15.95
N VAL A 208 16.09 3.55 15.18
CA VAL A 208 16.85 2.73 14.23
C VAL A 208 17.48 3.61 13.14
N PRO A 209 18.66 3.24 12.61
CA PRO A 209 19.42 4.08 11.70
C PRO A 209 18.70 4.38 10.38
N GLU A 210 17.77 3.50 9.96
CA GLU A 210 16.94 3.73 8.77
C GLU A 210 15.81 4.76 8.98
N VAL A 211 15.66 5.34 10.18
CA VAL A 211 14.68 6.40 10.46
C VAL A 211 15.40 7.65 10.97
N SER A 212 15.46 8.69 10.14
CA SER A 212 16.17 9.94 10.44
C SER A 212 15.26 11.15 10.24
N VAL A 213 14.77 11.73 11.35
CA VAL A 213 13.88 12.91 11.30
C VAL A 213 14.72 14.19 11.22
N ASP A 214 14.44 15.01 10.22
CA ASP A 214 15.04 16.33 10.01
C ASP A 214 13.96 17.39 9.72
N THR A 215 14.37 18.63 9.40
CA THR A 215 13.41 19.71 9.10
C THR A 215 12.70 19.56 7.76
N ASN A 216 13.10 18.60 6.92
CA ASN A 216 12.49 18.30 5.62
C ASN A 216 11.54 17.10 5.68
N THR A 217 11.52 16.38 6.80
CA THR A 217 10.60 15.25 7.02
C THR A 217 9.15 15.75 6.99
N PRO A 218 8.28 15.20 6.13
CA PRO A 218 6.88 15.63 5.98
C PRO A 218 6.00 15.44 7.22
#